data_AF-A0A897MRW8-F1
#
_entry.id   AF-A0A897MRW8-F1
#
_cell.length_a   1.000
_cell.length_b   1.000
_cell.length_c   1.000
_cell.angle_alpha   90.00
_cell.angle_beta   90.00
_cell.angle_gamma   90.00
#
_symmetry.space_group_name_H-M   'P 1'
#
loop_
_entity.id
_entity.type
_entity.pdbx_description
1 polymer ?
#
loop_
_entity_poly.entity_id
_entity_poly.type
_entity_poly.pdbx_seq_one_letter_code
_entity_poly.pdbx_strand_id
1 'polypeptide(L)'
;MDQGPYQGVWSVGFRSSADWNSLFDRFDGFLSRTAPDLVVLVEADTETIEERLHSREDGDTRFSPDTPEFDRGVDGYDSLKRLIHSIDSHESIVVENETYADLDRGVDRVVAAVESLHD
;
A
#
# COMPACT_ATOMS: atom_id res chain seq x y z
N MET A 1 13.95 0.65 4.79
CA MET A 1 12.60 0.31 4.31
C MET A 1 12.19 1.44 3.38
N ASP A 2 12.37 1.22 2.08
CA ASP A 2 12.03 2.19 1.06
C ASP A 2 10.52 2.34 1.00
N GLN A 3 10.05 3.52 1.42
CA GLN A 3 8.63 3.86 1.49
C GLN A 3 8.13 4.08 0.06
N GLY A 4 7.60 3.02 -0.55
CA GLY A 4 7.06 3.09 -1.91
C GLY A 4 5.94 4.13 -2.07
N PRO A 5 5.62 4.54 -3.31
CA PRO A 5 4.61 5.56 -3.60
C PRO A 5 3.25 5.28 -2.96
N TYR A 6 2.89 4.00 -2.82
CA TYR A 6 1.66 3.53 -2.18
C TYR A 6 1.60 3.80 -0.69
N GLN A 7 2.68 3.56 0.05
CA GLN A 7 2.79 3.97 1.45
C GLN A 7 2.77 5.50 1.58
N GLY A 8 3.30 6.21 0.58
CA GLY A 8 3.23 7.66 0.48
C GLY A 8 1.79 8.17 0.32
N VAL A 9 1.01 7.61 -0.60
CA VAL A 9 -0.40 7.97 -0.83
C VAL A 9 -1.25 7.60 0.38
N TRP A 10 -1.01 6.44 0.98
CA TRP A 10 -1.65 6.05 2.22
C TRP A 10 -1.34 7.04 3.36
N SER A 11 -0.07 7.43 3.51
CA SER A 11 0.37 8.42 4.51
C SER A 11 -0.17 9.84 4.25
N VAL A 12 -0.28 10.24 2.98
CA VAL A 12 -0.78 11.56 2.57
C VAL A 12 -2.30 11.62 2.67
N GLY A 13 -3.00 10.57 2.25
CA GLY A 13 -4.47 10.52 2.26
C GLY A 13 -5.08 10.51 3.64
N PHE A 14 -4.34 9.97 4.61
CA PHE A 14 -4.72 9.95 6.02
C PHE A 14 -4.84 11.34 6.65
N ARG A 15 -3.86 12.25 6.41
CA ARG A 15 -3.88 13.62 6.97
C ARG A 15 -4.45 14.67 6.02
N SER A 16 -4.85 14.25 4.83
CA SER A 16 -5.33 15.14 3.80
C SER A 16 -6.78 15.53 4.07
N SER A 17 -7.05 16.83 4.15
CA SER A 17 -8.41 17.37 4.10
C SER A 17 -9.05 17.22 2.71
N ALA A 18 -8.28 16.80 1.70
CA ALA A 18 -8.80 16.50 0.38
C ALA A 18 -9.44 15.10 0.34
N ASP A 19 -10.54 15.00 -0.41
CA ASP A 19 -11.26 13.76 -0.65
C ASP A 19 -10.40 12.72 -1.40
N TRP A 20 -10.71 11.43 -1.19
CA TRP A 20 -10.00 10.31 -1.80
C TRP A 20 -9.98 10.39 -3.32
N ASN A 21 -11.06 10.87 -3.94
CA ASN A 21 -11.11 11.09 -5.39
C ASN A 21 -9.99 12.02 -5.88
N SER A 22 -9.75 13.14 -5.18
CA SER A 22 -8.68 14.07 -5.53
C SER A 22 -7.28 13.50 -5.30
N LEU A 23 -7.14 12.56 -4.36
CA LEU A 23 -5.88 11.84 -4.13
C LEU A 23 -5.65 10.79 -5.22
N PHE A 24 -6.71 10.09 -5.64
CA PHE A 24 -6.66 9.15 -6.75
C PHE A 24 -6.35 9.83 -8.07
N ASP A 25 -6.94 10.99 -8.38
CA ASP A 25 -6.59 11.74 -9.60
C ASP A 25 -5.09 12.09 -9.65
N ARG A 26 -4.53 12.50 -8.50
CA ARG A 26 -3.08 12.78 -8.39
C ARG A 26 -2.26 11.51 -8.53
N PHE A 27 -2.77 10.41 -8.01
CA PHE A 27 -2.10 9.13 -8.05
C PHE A 27 -2.12 8.50 -9.44
N ASP A 28 -3.24 8.54 -10.15
CA ASP A 28 -3.36 8.14 -11.54
C ASP A 28 -2.41 8.96 -12.43
N GLY A 29 -2.32 10.27 -12.18
CA GLY A 29 -1.33 11.13 -12.81
C GLY A 29 0.12 10.76 -12.49
N PHE A 30 0.40 10.18 -11.31
CA PHE A 30 1.72 9.66 -10.96
C PHE A 30 2.00 8.33 -11.70
N LEU A 31 1.08 7.36 -11.63
CA LEU A 31 1.19 6.09 -12.33
C LEU A 31 1.38 6.26 -13.83
N SER A 32 0.59 7.15 -14.45
CA SER A 32 0.73 7.47 -15.88
C SER A 32 2.09 8.06 -16.24
N ARG A 33 2.76 8.74 -15.30
CA ARG A 33 4.09 9.34 -15.52
C ARG A 33 5.22 8.36 -15.27
N THR A 34 5.10 7.54 -14.25
CA THR A 34 6.13 6.57 -13.88
C THR A 34 6.04 5.28 -14.69
N ALA A 35 4.85 4.96 -15.21
CA ALA A 35 4.53 3.75 -15.98
C ALA A 35 5.22 2.50 -15.40
N PRO A 36 4.94 2.14 -14.12
CA PRO A 36 5.68 1.09 -13.44
C PRO A 36 5.33 -0.28 -14.00
N ASP A 37 6.32 -1.07 -14.42
CA ASP A 37 6.07 -2.41 -14.96
C ASP A 37 5.43 -3.37 -13.93
N LEU A 38 5.71 -3.16 -12.64
CA LEU A 38 5.16 -3.93 -11.52
C LEU A 38 4.74 -3.04 -10.35
N VAL A 39 3.56 -3.33 -9.80
CA VAL A 39 3.00 -2.75 -8.58
C VAL A 39 2.95 -3.80 -7.47
N VAL A 40 3.64 -3.55 -6.36
CA VAL A 40 3.60 -4.43 -5.18
C VAL A 40 2.72 -3.83 -4.09
N LEU A 41 1.67 -4.56 -3.71
CA LEU A 41 0.72 -4.24 -2.66
C LEU A 41 1.04 -5.11 -1.43
N VAL A 42 1.41 -4.49 -0.31
CA VAL A 42 1.73 -5.21 0.92
C VAL A 42 0.56 -5.11 1.88
N GLU A 43 -0.04 -6.26 2.22
CA GLU A 43 -1.28 -6.36 2.98
C GLU A 43 -1.06 -7.06 4.30
N ALA A 44 -1.66 -6.51 5.36
CA ALA A 44 -1.85 -7.17 6.64
C ALA A 44 -3.29 -6.88 7.06
N ASP A 45 -3.89 -7.78 7.83
CA ASP A 45 -5.22 -7.59 8.37
C ASP A 45 -5.24 -6.43 9.36
N THR A 46 -6.42 -5.88 9.57
CA THR A 46 -6.60 -4.69 10.40
C THR A 46 -6.09 -4.96 11.82
N GLU A 47 -6.42 -6.13 12.39
CA GLU A 47 -5.97 -6.55 13.72
C GLU A 47 -4.43 -6.54 13.85
N THR A 48 -3.72 -7.13 12.88
CA THR A 48 -2.25 -7.14 12.83
C THR A 48 -1.68 -5.73 12.68
N ILE A 49 -2.31 -4.87 11.89
CA ILE A 49 -1.90 -3.45 11.78
C ILE A 49 -2.08 -2.75 13.13
N GLU A 50 -3.21 -2.94 13.82
CA GLU A 50 -3.49 -2.37 15.13
C GLU A 50 -2.48 -2.84 16.17
N GLU A 51 -2.21 -4.15 16.26
CA GLU A 51 -1.22 -4.73 17.18
C GLU A 51 0.19 -4.16 16.94
N ARG A 52 0.57 -4.02 15.67
CA ARG A 52 1.86 -3.43 15.27
C ARG A 52 1.97 -1.95 15.58
N LEU A 53 0.86 -1.22 15.60
CA LEU A 53 0.85 0.18 16.02
C LEU A 53 0.94 0.29 17.55
N HIS A 54 0.20 -0.54 18.28
CA HIS A 54 0.25 -0.56 19.75
C HIS A 54 1.59 -1.01 20.33
N SER A 55 2.29 -1.94 19.66
CA SER A 55 3.59 -2.47 20.09
C SER A 55 4.79 -1.56 19.79
N ARG A 56 4.59 -0.46 19.05
CA ARG A 56 5.65 0.52 18.79
C ARG A 56 5.83 1.42 20.01
N GLU A 57 6.83 1.11 20.84
CA GLU A 57 7.17 1.87 22.06
C GLU A 57 7.72 3.29 21.77
N ASP A 58 8.25 3.52 20.58
CA ASP A 58 8.76 4.82 20.15
C ASP A 58 7.65 5.57 19.39
N GLY A 59 7.17 6.67 19.97
CA GLY A 59 6.07 7.55 19.53
C GLY A 59 6.16 8.19 18.13
N ASP A 60 6.75 7.49 17.16
CA ASP A 60 6.63 7.71 15.72
C ASP A 60 5.52 6.83 15.10
N THR A 61 4.49 6.51 15.89
CA THR A 61 3.21 6.09 15.33
C THR A 61 2.50 7.35 14.85
N ARG A 62 2.66 7.65 13.55
CA ARG A 62 1.93 8.75 12.88
C ARG A 62 0.40 8.58 12.94
N PHE A 63 -0.10 7.49 13.53
CA PHE A 63 -1.44 6.93 13.43
C PHE A 63 -1.86 6.27 14.76
N SER A 64 -3.14 6.36 15.09
CA SER A 64 -3.78 5.64 16.19
C SER A 64 -4.95 4.82 15.61
N PRO A 65 -5.09 3.54 15.97
CA PRO A 65 -6.07 2.66 15.35
C PRO A 65 -7.52 3.05 15.66
N ASP A 66 -7.79 3.59 16.85
CA ASP A 66 -9.14 4.04 17.25
C ASP A 66 -9.55 5.42 16.68
N THR A 67 -9.13 5.76 15.46
CA THR A 67 -9.38 7.09 14.87
C THR A 67 -10.12 7.01 13.54
N PRO A 68 -11.05 7.96 13.25
CA PRO A 68 -11.71 8.02 11.94
C PRO A 68 -10.74 8.10 10.76
N GLU A 69 -9.55 8.65 10.99
CA GLU A 69 -8.49 8.72 10.00
C GLU A 69 -7.92 7.33 9.66
N PHE A 70 -7.88 6.41 10.63
CA PHE A 70 -7.45 5.02 10.42
C PHE A 70 -8.45 4.27 9.54
N ASP A 71 -9.74 4.35 9.86
CA ASP A 71 -10.83 3.80 9.04
C ASP A 71 -10.77 4.35 7.61
N ARG A 72 -10.61 5.68 7.48
CA ARG A 72 -10.44 6.35 6.18
C ARG A 72 -9.23 5.81 5.41
N GLY A 73 -8.14 5.46 6.09
CA GLY A 73 -6.93 4.88 5.51
C GLY A 73 -7.17 3.47 4.97
N VAL A 74 -7.90 2.63 5.71
CA VAL A 74 -8.30 1.27 5.29
C VAL A 74 -9.20 1.34 4.05
N ASP A 75 -10.27 2.15 4.09
CA ASP A 75 -11.20 2.31 2.96
C ASP A 75 -10.51 2.86 1.69
N GLY A 76 -9.56 3.77 1.90
CA GLY A 76 -8.76 4.35 0.84
C GLY A 76 -7.82 3.35 0.19
N TYR A 77 -7.20 2.48 0.98
CA TYR A 77 -6.36 1.39 0.49
C TYR A 77 -7.16 0.43 -0.40
N ASP A 78 -8.35 0.01 0.03
CA ASP A 78 -9.22 -0.89 -0.74
C ASP A 78 -9.68 -0.26 -2.07
N SER A 79 -9.95 1.03 -2.05
CA SER A 79 -10.31 1.79 -3.25
C SER A 79 -9.12 1.93 -4.20
N LEU A 80 -7.92 2.14 -3.67
CA LEU A 80 -6.68 2.20 -4.43
C LEU A 80 -6.33 0.86 -5.07
N LYS A 81 -6.43 -0.24 -4.32
CA LYS A 81 -6.25 -1.61 -4.83
C LYS A 81 -7.18 -1.90 -6.00
N ARG A 82 -8.46 -1.57 -5.88
CA ARG A 82 -9.45 -1.73 -6.96
C ARG A 82 -9.08 -0.93 -8.20
N LEU A 83 -8.59 0.30 -8.03
CA LEU A 83 -8.14 1.13 -9.14
C LEU A 83 -6.95 0.48 -9.87
N ILE A 84 -5.92 0.04 -9.13
CA ILE A 84 -4.74 -0.63 -9.71
C ILE A 84 -5.16 -1.86 -10.52
N HIS A 85 -6.00 -2.72 -9.94
CA HIS A 85 -6.50 -3.91 -10.63
C HIS A 85 -7.40 -3.60 -11.84
N SER A 86 -7.97 -2.39 -11.92
CA SER A 86 -8.77 -1.96 -13.07
C SER A 86 -7.93 -1.42 -14.22
N ILE A 87 -6.65 -1.10 -13.98
CA ILE A 87 -5.72 -0.56 -14.96
C ILE A 87 -4.93 -1.73 -15.54
N ASP A 88 -5.24 -2.09 -16.78
CA ASP A 88 -4.65 -3.26 -17.48
C ASP A 88 -3.17 -3.05 -17.90
N SER A 89 -2.60 -1.87 -17.64
CA SER A 89 -1.29 -1.47 -18.15
C SER A 89 -0.10 -1.88 -17.28
N HIS A 90 -0.33 -2.43 -16.09
CA HIS A 90 0.74 -2.80 -15.16
C HIS A 90 0.43 -4.13 -14.48
N GLU A 91 1.45 -4.95 -14.26
CA GLU A 91 1.29 -6.14 -13.42
C GLU A 91 1.17 -5.71 -11.95
N SER A 92 0.37 -6.43 -11.16
CA SER A 92 0.27 -6.16 -9.72
C SER A 92 0.30 -7.45 -8.91
N ILE A 93 1.00 -7.40 -7.77
CA ILE A 93 1.15 -8.53 -6.86
C ILE A 93 0.79 -8.08 -5.45
N VAL A 94 -0.07 -8.86 -4.81
CA VAL A 94 -0.34 -8.75 -3.38
C VAL A 94 0.60 -9.66 -2.61
N VAL A 95 1.33 -9.07 -1.67
CA VAL A 95 2.20 -9.70 -0.69
C VAL A 95 1.54 -9.61 0.68
N GLU A 96 1.17 -10.76 1.22
CA GLU A 96 0.72 -10.88 2.60
C GLU A 96 1.87 -10.57 3.56
N ASN A 97 1.55 -9.94 4.67
CA ASN A 97 2.46 -9.46 5.68
C ASN A 97 1.84 -9.63 7.06
N GLU A 98 1.19 -10.77 7.33
CA GLU A 98 0.76 -11.11 8.69
C GLU A 98 1.96 -11.60 9.51
N THR A 99 2.74 -12.49 8.91
CA THR A 99 3.91 -13.10 9.52
C THR A 99 5.17 -12.86 8.69
N TYR A 100 6.32 -13.10 9.32
CA TYR A 100 7.60 -13.10 8.61
C TYR A 100 7.63 -14.12 7.46
N ALA A 101 6.96 -15.26 7.62
CA ALA A 101 6.90 -16.29 6.58
C ALA A 101 6.04 -15.90 5.38
N ASP A 102 5.07 -14.99 5.56
CA ASP A 102 4.28 -14.43 4.45
C ASP A 102 5.12 -13.45 3.64
N LEU A 103 5.86 -12.58 4.33
CA LEU A 103 6.81 -11.66 3.71
C LEU A 103 7.88 -12.42 2.90
N ASP A 104 8.47 -13.47 3.45
CA ASP A 104 9.51 -14.26 2.79
C ASP A 104 9.00 -14.88 1.47
N ARG A 105 7.82 -15.52 1.52
CA ARG A 105 7.13 -16.02 0.32
C ARG A 105 6.75 -14.90 -0.66
N GLY A 106 6.37 -13.73 -0.14
CA GLY A 106 6.05 -12.56 -0.92
C GLY A 106 7.25 -12.03 -1.70
N VAL A 107 8.43 -11.98 -1.05
CA VAL A 107 9.69 -11.57 -1.68
C VAL A 107 10.03 -12.49 -2.84
N ASP A 108 9.96 -13.81 -2.65
CA ASP A 108 10.23 -14.78 -3.73
C ASP A 108 9.33 -14.55 -4.95
N ARG A 109 8.04 -14.26 -4.73
CA ARG A 109 7.08 -13.95 -5.80
C ARG A 109 7.43 -12.65 -6.52
N VAL A 110 7.83 -11.61 -5.78
CA VAL A 110 8.25 -10.32 -6.36
C VAL A 110 9.53 -10.50 -7.19
N VAL A 111 10.51 -11.25 -6.69
CA VAL A 111 11.75 -11.53 -7.44
C VAL A 111 11.43 -12.24 -8.75
N ALA A 112 10.62 -13.31 -8.70
CA ALA A 112 10.24 -14.05 -9.91
C ALA A 112 9.51 -13.17 -10.94
N ALA A 113 8.64 -12.27 -10.49
CA ALA A 113 7.95 -11.34 -11.38
C ALA A 113 8.88 -10.31 -12.01
N VAL A 114 9.80 -9.74 -11.22
CA VAL A 114 10.82 -8.81 -11.74
C VAL A 114 11.72 -9.50 -12.76
N GLU A 115 12.16 -10.74 -12.49
CA GLU A 115 12.95 -11.53 -13.44
C GLU A 115 12.17 -11.75 -14.76
N SER A 116 10.88 -12.11 -14.68
CA SER A 116 10.03 -12.31 -15.85
C SER A 116 9.78 -11.06 -16.69
N LEU A 117 9.93 -9.86 -16.12
CA LEU A 117 9.77 -8.59 -16.85
C LEU A 117 11.03 -8.19 -17.62
N HIS A 118 12.17 -8.82 -17.31
CA HIS A 118 13.47 -8.54 -17.91
C HIS A 118 13.92 -9.58 -18.94
N ASP A 119 13.14 -10.65 -19.13
CA ASP A 119 13.30 -11.67 -20.18
C ASP A 119 12.52 -11.34 -21.47
#